data_AF-A0A3B0VPI7-F1
#
_entry.id   AF-A0A3B0VPI7-F1
#
_cell.length_a   1.000
_cell.length_b   1.000
_cell.length_c   1.000
_cell.angle_alpha   90.00
_cell.angle_beta   90.00
_cell.angle_gamma   90.00
#
_symmetry.space_group_name_H-M   'P 1'
#
loop_
_entity.id
_entity.type
_entity.pdbx_description
1 polymer ?
#
loop_
_entity_poly.entity_id
_entity_poly.type
_entity_poly.pdbx_seq_one_letter_code
_entity_poly.pdbx_strand_id
1 'polypeptide(L)'
;YYAVYFLFGVLLLPLPNRYLAVVIFGLMVDFVLMTVFYNYDQGWDWANLHYQDFWSVSGFLRNLFFNGWHPVIPWLSFLILGIILSRITLKLVRTQRHMLFIGLAVFFFSTWLAEQLVTQLSSTDPEVAILFTTEPIPPMPLYLISAGGLAVAVIGLCLLIEPALRRSKILAVFTPAGRQTLTWYMAHIVLGMGSLEALGRINNQTAEQALLAALLFCVLTTLLAFLWNLKFKRGPLEALMRKITG
;
A
#
# COMPACT_ATOMS: atom_id res chain seq x y z
N TYR A 1 0.58 9.38 9.16
CA TYR A 1 1.00 7.97 9.13
C TYR A 1 2.51 7.79 8.90
N TYR A 2 3.08 8.10 7.73
CA TYR A 2 4.49 7.77 7.39
C TYR A 2 5.55 8.21 8.40
N ALA A 3 5.42 9.40 9.01
CA ALA A 3 6.36 9.86 10.03
C ALA A 3 6.44 8.89 11.23
N VAL A 4 5.29 8.37 11.66
CA VAL A 4 5.19 7.40 12.75
C VAL A 4 5.72 6.03 12.32
N TYR A 5 5.48 5.64 11.06
CA TYR A 5 6.06 4.42 10.49
C TYR A 5 7.58 4.48 10.50
N PHE A 6 8.18 5.60 10.09
CA PHE A 6 9.64 5.75 10.12
C PHE A 6 10.19 5.81 11.54
N LEU A 7 9.49 6.46 12.47
CA LEU A 7 9.87 6.44 13.88
C LEU A 7 9.96 5.00 14.43
N PHE A 8 8.90 4.21 14.27
CA PHE A 8 8.93 2.79 14.67
C PHE A 8 9.91 1.98 13.83
N GLY A 9 10.03 2.27 12.54
CA GLY A 9 10.98 1.63 11.64
C GLY A 9 12.42 1.78 12.14
N VAL A 10 12.83 2.97 12.58
CA VAL A 10 14.14 3.23 13.17
C VAL A 10 14.36 2.43 14.46
N LEU A 11 13.34 2.35 15.33
CA LEU A 11 13.40 1.60 16.59
C LEU A 11 13.48 0.09 16.38
N LEU A 12 12.81 -0.42 15.33
CA LEU A 12 12.74 -1.86 15.02
C LEU A 12 13.90 -2.32 14.13
N LEU A 13 14.54 -1.41 13.37
CA LEU A 13 15.63 -1.72 12.44
C LEU A 13 16.78 -2.55 13.05
N PRO A 14 17.20 -2.35 14.33
CA PRO A 14 18.27 -3.13 14.93
C PRO A 14 17.88 -4.58 15.29
N LEU A 15 16.58 -4.89 15.37
CA LEU A 15 16.12 -6.18 15.86
C LEU A 15 16.35 -7.29 14.83
N PRO A 16 16.75 -8.52 15.23
CA PRO A 16 16.85 -9.66 14.32
C PRO A 16 15.49 -10.09 13.76
N ASN A 17 15.49 -10.77 12.61
CA ASN A 17 14.28 -11.14 11.84
C ASN A 17 13.22 -11.87 12.67
N ARG A 18 13.64 -12.69 13.64
CA ARG A 18 12.72 -13.42 14.53
C ARG A 18 11.83 -12.49 15.36
N TYR A 19 12.38 -11.40 15.91
CA TYR A 19 11.58 -10.47 16.70
C TYR A 19 10.73 -9.59 15.79
N LEU A 20 11.21 -9.24 14.59
CA LEU A 20 10.40 -8.55 13.60
C LEU A 20 9.15 -9.37 13.21
N ALA A 21 9.30 -10.69 13.03
CA ALA A 21 8.17 -11.58 12.77
C ALA A 21 7.20 -11.65 13.96
N VAL A 22 7.71 -11.69 15.20
CA VAL A 22 6.88 -11.62 16.42
C VAL A 22 6.10 -10.30 16.49
N VAL A 23 6.71 -9.17 16.13
CA VAL A 23 6.03 -7.88 16.10
C VAL A 23 4.93 -7.86 15.03
N ILE A 24 5.18 -8.38 13.83
CA ILE A 24 4.12 -8.51 12.79
C ILE A 24 2.95 -9.33 13.32
N PHE A 25 3.22 -10.49 13.92
CA PHE A 25 2.17 -11.33 14.50
C PHE A 25 1.42 -10.61 15.63
N GLY A 26 2.15 -9.91 16.51
CA GLY A 26 1.58 -9.10 17.58
C GLY A 26 0.64 -8.01 17.05
N LEU A 27 1.03 -7.29 15.99
CA LEU A 27 0.20 -6.27 15.35
C LEU A 27 -1.08 -6.87 14.74
N MET A 28 -1.01 -8.06 14.16
CA MET A 28 -2.18 -8.76 13.60
C MET A 28 -3.16 -9.16 14.71
N VAL A 29 -2.66 -9.75 15.80
CA VAL A 29 -3.48 -10.14 16.95
C VAL A 29 -4.07 -8.92 17.65
N ASP A 30 -3.27 -7.89 17.88
CA ASP A 30 -3.71 -6.63 18.49
C ASP A 30 -4.83 -5.99 17.66
N PHE A 31 -4.69 -5.95 16.34
CA PHE A 31 -5.76 -5.42 15.48
C PHE A 31 -7.07 -6.20 15.60
N VAL A 32 -7.02 -7.53 15.61
CA VAL A 32 -8.22 -8.37 15.80
C VAL A 32 -8.87 -8.08 17.16
N LEU A 33 -8.08 -8.02 18.23
CA LEU A 33 -8.58 -7.67 19.56
C LEU A 33 -9.22 -6.27 19.55
N MET A 34 -8.58 -5.29 18.92
CA MET A 34 -9.14 -3.94 18.81
C MET A 34 -10.47 -3.93 18.07
N THR A 35 -10.63 -4.69 16.98
CA THR A 35 -11.92 -4.79 16.27
C THR A 35 -13.01 -5.49 17.08
N VAL A 36 -12.64 -6.45 17.94
CA VAL A 36 -13.60 -7.12 18.84
C VAL A 36 -14.07 -6.19 19.96
N PHE A 37 -13.18 -5.36 20.52
CA PHE A 37 -13.49 -4.52 21.68
C PHE A 37 -13.88 -3.08 21.35
N TYR A 38 -13.55 -2.57 20.16
CA TYR A 38 -13.82 -1.19 19.75
C TYR A 38 -14.58 -1.13 18.42
N ASN A 39 -15.45 -0.13 18.32
CA ASN A 39 -16.20 0.13 17.09
C ASN A 39 -15.28 0.74 16.01
N TYR A 40 -15.06 0.00 14.92
CA TYR A 40 -14.23 0.44 13.80
C TYR A 40 -14.80 1.66 13.07
N ASP A 41 -16.12 1.80 13.01
CA ASP A 41 -16.79 2.91 12.31
C ASP A 41 -16.80 4.21 13.11
N GLN A 42 -16.33 4.19 14.37
CA GLN A 42 -16.42 5.34 15.24
C GLN A 42 -15.64 6.55 14.69
N GLY A 43 -16.36 7.66 14.48
CA GLY A 43 -15.83 8.92 13.96
C GLY A 43 -15.78 9.04 12.44
N TRP A 44 -16.18 8.00 11.70
CA TRP A 44 -16.30 8.05 10.25
C TRP A 44 -17.67 8.51 9.79
N ASP A 45 -17.68 9.41 8.81
CA ASP A 45 -18.77 9.57 7.87
C ASP A 45 -18.34 8.94 6.53
N TRP A 46 -18.72 7.68 6.35
CA TRP A 46 -18.38 6.91 5.14
C TRP A 46 -19.05 7.44 3.87
N ALA A 47 -20.15 8.19 3.98
CA ALA A 47 -20.82 8.76 2.81
C ALA A 47 -20.02 9.91 2.22
N ASN A 48 -19.42 10.74 3.07
CA ASN A 48 -18.62 11.90 2.66
C ASN A 48 -17.10 11.66 2.74
N LEU A 49 -16.67 10.44 3.12
CA LEU A 49 -15.27 10.06 3.34
C LEU A 49 -14.54 11.02 4.30
N HIS A 50 -15.27 11.51 5.31
CA HIS A 50 -14.81 12.53 6.24
C HIS A 50 -14.70 11.97 7.67
N TYR A 51 -13.63 12.33 8.38
CA TYR A 51 -13.40 11.90 9.76
C TYR A 51 -13.80 13.02 10.72
N GLN A 52 -14.93 12.86 11.42
CA GLN A 52 -15.58 13.92 12.20
C GLN A 52 -14.71 14.40 13.37
N ASP A 53 -14.10 13.47 14.11
CA ASP A 53 -13.39 13.77 15.36
C ASP A 53 -11.89 14.03 15.18
N PHE A 54 -11.42 14.28 13.95
CA PHE A 54 -9.98 14.23 13.63
C PHE A 54 -9.14 15.21 14.45
N TRP A 55 -9.71 16.36 14.81
CA TRP A 55 -9.02 17.40 15.57
C TRP A 55 -9.08 17.21 17.08
N SER A 56 -9.83 16.23 17.58
CA SER A 56 -9.79 15.82 18.98
C SER A 56 -8.60 14.90 19.24
N VAL A 57 -8.03 14.93 20.45
CA VAL A 57 -6.91 14.04 20.81
C VAL A 57 -7.32 12.56 20.67
N SER A 58 -8.51 12.20 21.16
CA SER A 58 -9.01 10.82 21.08
C SER A 58 -9.28 10.38 19.65
N GLY A 59 -9.95 11.21 18.85
CA GLY A 59 -10.23 10.93 17.44
C GLY A 59 -8.96 10.84 16.59
N PHE A 60 -7.99 11.74 16.82
CA PHE A 60 -6.69 11.68 16.15
C PHE A 60 -5.94 10.38 16.47
N LEU A 61 -5.89 9.97 17.75
CA LEU A 61 -5.23 8.73 18.15
C LEU A 61 -5.94 7.49 17.59
N ARG A 62 -7.27 7.45 17.63
CA ARG A 62 -8.08 6.37 17.04
C ARG A 62 -7.83 6.27 15.54
N ASN A 63 -7.85 7.39 14.82
CA ASN A 63 -7.56 7.45 13.40
C ASN A 63 -6.10 7.02 13.09
N LEU A 64 -5.14 7.47 13.89
CA LEU A 64 -3.73 7.18 13.68
C LEU A 64 -3.39 5.70 13.92
N PHE A 65 -3.96 5.09 14.95
CA PHE A 65 -3.57 3.75 15.39
C PHE A 65 -4.55 2.63 15.04
N PHE A 66 -5.83 2.91 14.80
CA PHE A 66 -6.85 1.86 14.68
C PHE A 66 -7.67 1.92 13.38
N ASN A 67 -8.37 3.02 13.13
CA ASN A 67 -9.40 3.06 12.08
C ASN A 67 -9.16 4.11 11.00
N GLY A 68 -7.92 4.58 10.81
CA GLY A 68 -7.58 5.46 9.71
C GLY A 68 -7.65 4.77 8.34
N TRP A 69 -7.26 5.49 7.28
CA TRP A 69 -7.05 4.87 5.96
C TRP A 69 -5.86 3.90 5.96
N HIS A 70 -4.82 4.22 6.74
CA HIS A 70 -3.60 3.43 6.89
C HIS A 70 -3.14 3.51 8.35
N PRO A 71 -3.90 2.96 9.31
CA PRO A 71 -3.59 3.05 10.74
C PRO A 71 -2.30 2.28 11.05
N VAL A 72 -1.54 2.76 12.05
CA VAL A 72 -0.28 2.12 12.49
C VAL A 72 -0.48 0.65 12.79
N ILE A 73 -1.55 0.30 13.50
CA ILE A 73 -1.95 -1.08 13.72
C ILE A 73 -3.06 -1.38 12.70
N PRO A 74 -2.88 -2.34 11.77
CA PRO A 74 -1.76 -3.27 11.65
C PRO A 74 -0.76 -2.93 10.53
N TRP A 75 -0.93 -1.82 9.79
CA TRP A 75 -0.16 -1.53 8.56
C TRP A 75 1.35 -1.42 8.76
N LEU A 76 1.82 -1.12 9.97
CA LEU A 76 3.25 -1.15 10.30
C LEU A 76 3.88 -2.52 9.95
N SER A 77 3.09 -3.58 9.93
CA SER A 77 3.48 -4.92 9.47
C SER A 77 4.09 -4.92 8.06
N PHE A 78 3.55 -4.13 7.12
CA PHE A 78 4.10 -4.05 5.77
C PHE A 78 5.50 -3.41 5.73
N LEU A 79 5.73 -2.38 6.55
CA LEU A 79 7.04 -1.78 6.68
C LEU A 79 8.04 -2.79 7.26
N ILE A 80 7.64 -3.50 8.32
CA ILE A 80 8.50 -4.50 8.97
C ILE A 80 8.80 -5.66 8.02
N LEU A 81 7.82 -6.11 7.22
CA LEU A 81 8.02 -7.08 6.16
C LEU A 81 9.05 -6.59 5.13
N GLY A 82 8.98 -5.31 4.75
CA GLY A 82 9.99 -4.65 3.91
C GLY A 82 11.39 -4.65 4.53
N ILE A 83 11.51 -4.41 5.85
CA ILE A 83 12.79 -4.50 6.57
C ILE A 83 13.34 -5.93 6.50
N ILE A 84 12.52 -6.94 6.75
CA ILE A 84 12.93 -8.36 6.65
C ILE A 84 13.40 -8.66 5.22
N LEU A 85 12.63 -8.22 4.21
CA LEU A 85 12.94 -8.46 2.79
C LEU A 85 14.26 -7.80 2.38
N SER A 86 14.55 -6.61 2.88
CA SER A 86 15.79 -5.87 2.59
C SER A 86 17.06 -6.59 3.05
N ARG A 87 16.94 -7.54 3.99
CA ARG A 87 18.06 -8.33 4.53
C ARG A 87 18.37 -9.58 3.70
N ILE A 88 17.54 -9.90 2.71
CA ILE A 88 17.73 -11.07 1.84
C ILE A 88 18.56 -10.66 0.61
N THR A 89 19.35 -11.58 0.06
CA THR A 89 20.11 -11.33 -1.18
C THR A 89 19.18 -11.29 -2.40
N LEU A 90 18.64 -10.10 -2.70
CA LEU A 90 17.70 -9.85 -3.81
C LEU A 90 18.31 -9.97 -5.22
N LYS A 91 19.65 -10.00 -5.33
CA LYS A 91 20.35 -10.15 -6.62
C LYS A 91 20.31 -11.57 -7.18
N LEU A 92 20.03 -12.57 -6.36
CA LEU A 92 20.02 -13.97 -6.79
C LEU A 92 18.69 -14.28 -7.49
N VAL A 93 18.75 -14.76 -8.74
CA VAL A 93 17.56 -15.19 -9.51
C VAL A 93 16.75 -16.24 -8.75
N ARG A 94 17.42 -17.11 -7.99
CA ARG A 94 16.76 -18.08 -7.10
C ARG A 94 15.85 -17.35 -6.10
N THR A 95 16.37 -16.36 -5.37
CA THR A 95 15.59 -15.56 -4.42
C THR A 95 14.40 -14.87 -5.10
N GLN A 96 14.63 -14.25 -6.26
CA GLN A 96 13.58 -13.54 -6.99
C GLN A 96 12.44 -14.47 -7.44
N ARG A 97 12.78 -15.68 -7.91
CA ARG A 97 11.79 -16.73 -8.22
C ARG A 97 11.04 -17.20 -6.97
N HIS A 98 11.72 -17.38 -5.84
CA HIS A 98 11.05 -17.75 -4.59
C HIS A 98 10.09 -16.65 -4.14
N MET A 99 10.49 -15.38 -4.21
CA MET A 99 9.60 -14.25 -3.92
C MET A 99 8.36 -14.26 -4.82
N LEU A 100 8.53 -14.47 -6.12
CA LEU A 100 7.43 -14.57 -7.08
C LEU A 100 6.48 -15.73 -6.73
N PHE A 101 6.99 -16.96 -6.69
CA PHE A 101 6.13 -18.14 -6.58
C PHE A 101 5.57 -18.34 -5.16
N ILE A 102 6.37 -18.10 -4.12
CA ILE A 102 5.88 -18.18 -2.73
C ILE A 102 4.91 -17.04 -2.46
N GLY A 103 5.21 -15.82 -2.93
CA GLY A 103 4.30 -14.67 -2.78
C GLY A 103 2.94 -14.92 -3.45
N LEU A 104 2.94 -15.46 -4.68
CA LEU A 104 1.70 -15.86 -5.37
C LEU A 104 0.98 -16.99 -4.65
N ALA A 105 1.70 -18.01 -4.17
CA ALA A 105 1.09 -19.11 -3.43
C ALA A 105 0.42 -18.61 -2.14
N VAL A 106 1.08 -17.72 -1.39
CA VAL A 106 0.52 -17.10 -0.18
C VAL A 106 -0.70 -16.25 -0.54
N PHE A 107 -0.63 -15.44 -1.60
CA PHE A 107 -1.77 -14.65 -2.07
C PHE A 107 -2.98 -15.53 -2.40
N PHE A 108 -2.84 -16.49 -3.33
CA PHE A 108 -3.96 -17.34 -3.75
C PHE A 108 -4.49 -18.20 -2.62
N PHE A 109 -3.62 -18.74 -1.76
CA PHE A 109 -4.06 -19.55 -0.63
C PHE A 109 -4.84 -18.74 0.40
N SER A 110 -4.36 -17.53 0.74
CA SER A 110 -5.05 -16.68 1.71
C SER A 110 -6.36 -16.12 1.18
N THR A 111 -6.45 -15.76 -0.10
CA THR A 111 -7.72 -15.32 -0.72
C THR A 111 -8.72 -16.45 -0.82
N TRP A 112 -8.27 -17.65 -1.22
CA TRP A 112 -9.12 -18.84 -1.25
C TRP A 112 -9.62 -19.19 0.16
N LEU A 113 -8.74 -19.20 1.17
CA LEU A 113 -9.11 -19.48 2.54
C LEU A 113 -10.11 -18.46 3.08
N ALA A 114 -9.91 -17.17 2.80
CA ALA A 114 -10.83 -16.10 3.15
C ALA A 114 -12.21 -16.32 2.52
N GLU A 115 -12.28 -16.63 1.23
CA GLU A 115 -13.53 -16.91 0.54
C GLU A 115 -14.29 -18.09 1.16
N GLN A 116 -13.60 -19.18 1.50
CA GLN A 116 -14.21 -20.34 2.17
C GLN A 116 -14.75 -19.97 3.56
N LEU A 117 -13.96 -19.27 4.37
CA LEU A 117 -14.35 -18.90 5.74
C LEU A 117 -15.49 -17.89 5.73
N VAL A 118 -15.41 -16.85 4.91
CA VAL A 118 -16.46 -15.82 4.79
C VAL A 118 -17.75 -16.46 4.28
N THR A 119 -17.71 -17.33 3.27
CA THR A 119 -18.93 -17.97 2.73
C THR A 119 -19.62 -18.84 3.78
N GLN A 120 -18.85 -19.63 4.55
CA GLN A 120 -19.40 -20.48 5.61
C GLN A 120 -19.97 -19.65 6.77
N LEU A 121 -19.19 -18.66 7.24
CA LEU A 121 -19.53 -17.89 8.43
C LEU A 121 -20.59 -16.82 8.17
N SER A 122 -20.68 -16.24 6.98
CA SER A 122 -21.68 -15.21 6.66
C SER A 122 -23.12 -15.72 6.84
N SER A 123 -23.33 -17.03 6.71
CA SER A 123 -24.64 -17.66 6.94
C SER A 123 -25.00 -17.82 8.42
N THR A 124 -24.00 -17.86 9.30
CA THR A 124 -24.15 -18.12 10.74
C THR A 124 -24.02 -16.84 11.57
N ASP A 125 -22.94 -16.08 11.33
CA ASP A 125 -22.62 -14.84 12.02
C ASP A 125 -21.83 -13.89 11.08
N PRO A 126 -22.49 -12.87 10.51
CA PRO A 126 -21.86 -11.89 9.64
C PRO A 126 -20.74 -11.08 10.32
N GLU A 127 -20.80 -10.83 11.62
CA GLU A 127 -19.78 -10.05 12.33
C GLU A 127 -18.47 -10.82 12.45
N VAL A 128 -18.56 -12.13 12.71
CA VAL A 128 -17.40 -13.02 12.74
C VAL A 128 -16.81 -13.19 11.34
N ALA A 129 -17.63 -13.20 10.29
CA ALA A 129 -17.15 -13.30 8.91
C ALA A 129 -16.22 -12.12 8.52
N ILE A 130 -16.47 -10.92 9.04
CA ILE A 130 -15.64 -9.72 8.78
C ILE A 130 -14.19 -9.95 9.21
N LEU A 131 -13.93 -10.71 10.28
CA LEU A 131 -12.57 -10.99 10.77
C LEU A 131 -11.70 -11.77 9.76
N PHE A 132 -12.32 -12.44 8.79
CA PHE A 132 -11.65 -13.27 7.78
C PHE A 132 -11.64 -12.64 6.39
N THR A 133 -12.04 -11.37 6.26
CA THR A 133 -12.04 -10.67 4.98
C THR A 133 -10.61 -10.42 4.46
N THR A 134 -10.49 -10.34 3.13
CA THR A 134 -9.30 -9.81 2.43
C THR A 134 -9.54 -8.40 1.90
N GLU A 135 -10.62 -7.74 2.32
CA GLU A 135 -10.83 -6.32 2.04
C GLU A 135 -9.84 -5.46 2.84
N PRO A 136 -9.43 -4.29 2.30
CA PRO A 136 -8.48 -3.40 2.95
C PRO A 136 -9.06 -2.66 4.17
N ILE A 137 -10.39 -2.65 4.32
CA ILE A 137 -11.12 -1.91 5.34
C ILE A 137 -12.25 -2.79 5.88
N PRO A 138 -12.16 -3.30 7.12
CA PRO A 138 -11.02 -3.23 8.02
C PRO A 138 -9.84 -4.13 7.57
N PRO A 139 -8.56 -3.72 7.78
CA PRO A 139 -7.37 -4.45 7.31
C PRO A 139 -7.06 -5.70 8.16
N MET A 140 -7.86 -6.75 8.01
CA MET A 140 -7.76 -7.99 8.78
C MET A 140 -6.48 -8.80 8.48
N PRO A 141 -6.10 -9.79 9.32
CA PRO A 141 -4.90 -10.58 9.11
C PRO A 141 -4.81 -11.24 7.73
N LEU A 142 -5.92 -11.75 7.18
CA LEU A 142 -5.92 -12.36 5.84
C LEU A 142 -5.69 -11.33 4.73
N TYR A 143 -6.16 -10.08 4.88
CA TYR A 143 -5.77 -8.97 4.01
C TYR A 143 -4.25 -8.72 4.06
N LEU A 144 -3.66 -8.62 5.25
CA LEU A 144 -2.21 -8.37 5.38
C LEU A 144 -1.36 -9.49 4.76
N ILE A 145 -1.78 -10.74 4.94
CA ILE A 145 -1.10 -11.92 4.38
C ILE A 145 -1.24 -11.95 2.85
N SER A 146 -2.45 -11.77 2.32
CA SER A 146 -2.70 -11.76 0.88
C SER A 146 -1.98 -10.60 0.20
N ALA A 147 -2.20 -9.37 0.66
CA ALA A 147 -1.57 -8.17 0.11
C ALA A 147 -0.04 -8.21 0.27
N GLY A 148 0.46 -8.71 1.40
CA GLY A 148 1.90 -8.90 1.64
C GLY A 148 2.52 -9.92 0.68
N GLY A 149 1.84 -11.06 0.48
CA GLY A 149 2.24 -12.08 -0.50
C GLY A 149 2.28 -11.53 -1.92
N LEU A 150 1.24 -10.80 -2.33
CA LEU A 150 1.18 -10.15 -3.65
C LEU A 150 2.29 -9.10 -3.81
N ALA A 151 2.54 -8.27 -2.80
CA ALA A 151 3.60 -7.28 -2.83
C ALA A 151 4.98 -7.94 -3.01
N VAL A 152 5.28 -9.00 -2.26
CA VAL A 152 6.53 -9.78 -2.40
C VAL A 152 6.62 -10.40 -3.80
N ALA A 153 5.52 -10.92 -4.33
CA ALA A 153 5.48 -11.50 -5.67
C ALA A 153 5.77 -10.46 -6.76
N VAL A 154 5.13 -9.29 -6.69
CA VAL A 154 5.35 -8.18 -7.62
C VAL A 154 6.79 -7.69 -7.56
N ILE A 155 7.38 -7.54 -6.38
CA ILE A 155 8.80 -7.17 -6.24
C ILE A 155 9.69 -8.25 -6.89
N GLY A 156 9.40 -9.53 -6.63
CA GLY A 156 10.12 -10.65 -7.24
C GLY A 156 10.05 -10.62 -8.78
N LEU A 157 8.86 -10.35 -9.33
CA LEU A 157 8.64 -10.19 -10.77
C LEU A 157 9.43 -9.00 -11.32
N CYS A 158 9.35 -7.83 -10.68
CA CYS A 158 10.10 -6.64 -11.09
C CYS A 158 11.60 -6.93 -11.17
N LEU A 159 12.16 -7.64 -10.17
CA LEU A 159 13.58 -8.01 -10.17
C LEU A 159 13.94 -9.03 -11.26
N LEU A 160 13.04 -9.96 -11.60
CA LEU A 160 13.25 -10.94 -12.68
C LEU A 160 13.23 -10.33 -14.07
N ILE A 161 12.32 -9.37 -14.31
CA ILE A 161 12.16 -8.74 -15.63
C ILE A 161 13.14 -7.60 -15.86
N GLU A 162 13.69 -7.02 -14.78
CA GLU A 162 14.62 -5.88 -14.83
C GLU A 162 15.77 -6.06 -15.83
N PRO A 163 16.49 -7.19 -15.89
CA PRO A 163 17.59 -7.36 -16.85
C PRO A 163 17.12 -7.33 -18.31
N ALA A 164 15.95 -7.89 -18.59
CA ALA A 164 15.38 -7.90 -19.94
C ALA A 164 14.91 -6.49 -20.35
N LEU A 165 14.21 -5.78 -19.46
CA LEU A 165 13.76 -4.40 -19.70
C LEU A 165 14.93 -3.41 -19.83
N ARG A 166 16.03 -3.65 -19.11
CA ARG A 166 17.26 -2.88 -19.25
C ARG A 166 17.90 -3.10 -20.63
N ARG A 167 17.97 -4.35 -21.11
CA ARG A 167 18.52 -4.68 -22.44
C ARG A 167 17.70 -4.07 -23.58
N SER A 168 16.37 -4.03 -23.46
CA SER A 168 15.48 -3.46 -24.47
C SER A 168 15.33 -1.93 -24.40
N LYS A 169 16.06 -1.25 -23.49
CA LYS A 169 15.97 0.20 -23.22
C LYS A 169 14.59 0.70 -22.77
N ILE A 170 13.60 -0.18 -22.61
CA ILE A 170 12.26 0.16 -22.11
C ILE A 170 12.35 0.78 -20.71
N LEU A 171 13.27 0.28 -19.86
CA LEU A 171 13.49 0.81 -18.52
C LEU A 171 13.83 2.31 -18.53
N ALA A 172 14.46 2.83 -19.59
CA ALA A 172 14.79 4.24 -19.72
C ALA A 172 13.55 5.15 -19.87
N VAL A 173 12.43 4.60 -20.34
CA VAL A 173 11.14 5.32 -20.46
C VAL A 173 10.46 5.45 -19.10
N PHE A 174 10.52 4.39 -18.28
CA PHE A 174 9.86 4.35 -16.97
C PHE A 174 10.71 4.98 -15.84
N THR A 175 12.04 4.95 -15.96
CA THR A 175 12.96 5.48 -14.93
C THR A 175 12.69 6.96 -14.59
N PRO A 176 12.43 7.86 -15.55
CA PRO A 176 12.07 9.25 -15.26
C PRO A 176 10.83 9.38 -14.37
N ALA A 177 9.77 8.63 -14.66
CA ALA A 177 8.54 8.66 -13.88
C ALA A 177 8.80 8.26 -12.42
N GLY A 178 9.58 7.20 -12.19
CA GLY A 178 9.98 6.75 -10.86
C GLY A 178 10.93 7.70 -10.11
N ARG A 179 11.57 8.66 -10.79
CA ARG A 179 12.42 9.70 -10.16
C ARG A 179 11.68 10.99 -9.86
N GLN A 180 10.43 11.10 -10.29
CA GLN A 180 9.58 12.28 -10.19
C GLN A 180 8.30 11.98 -9.39
N THR A 181 8.41 11.07 -8.41
CA THR A 181 7.26 10.55 -7.66
C THR A 181 6.50 11.62 -6.88
N LEU A 182 7.17 12.63 -6.33
CA LEU A 182 6.52 13.71 -5.58
C LEU A 182 5.72 14.61 -6.53
N THR A 183 6.32 14.96 -7.69
CA THR A 183 5.63 15.72 -8.74
C THR A 183 4.39 14.98 -9.20
N TRP A 184 4.51 13.70 -9.55
CA TRP A 184 3.37 12.94 -10.07
C TRP A 184 2.33 12.61 -9.01
N TYR A 185 2.73 12.43 -7.76
CA TYR A 185 1.81 12.30 -6.64
C TYR A 185 0.95 13.55 -6.47
N MET A 186 1.57 14.73 -6.42
CA MET A 186 0.84 16.00 -6.31
C MET A 186 -0.01 16.28 -7.55
N ALA A 187 0.49 15.96 -8.75
CA ALA A 187 -0.28 16.07 -9.98
C ALA A 187 -1.49 15.11 -9.99
N HIS A 188 -1.35 13.89 -9.45
CA HIS A 188 -2.46 12.96 -9.31
C HIS A 188 -3.54 13.51 -8.39
N ILE A 189 -3.18 14.13 -7.27
CA ILE A 189 -4.15 14.73 -6.36
C ILE A 189 -4.83 15.94 -7.00
N VAL A 190 -4.04 16.93 -7.43
CA VAL A 190 -4.58 18.23 -7.87
C VAL A 190 -5.23 18.13 -9.25
N LEU A 191 -4.57 17.46 -10.21
CA LEU A 191 -5.06 17.37 -11.59
C LEU A 191 -5.90 16.10 -11.79
N GLY A 192 -5.47 14.96 -11.26
CA GLY A 192 -6.20 13.69 -11.41
C GLY A 192 -7.52 13.72 -10.64
N MET A 193 -7.45 13.71 -9.31
CA MET A 193 -8.65 13.70 -8.47
C MET A 193 -9.43 15.02 -8.59
N GLY A 194 -8.76 16.17 -8.58
CA GLY A 194 -9.44 17.47 -8.72
C GLY A 194 -10.23 17.63 -10.03
N SER A 195 -9.76 17.06 -11.16
CA SER A 195 -10.54 17.08 -12.40
C SER A 195 -11.74 16.14 -12.35
N LEU A 196 -11.59 14.95 -11.74
CA LEU A 196 -12.71 14.05 -11.50
C LEU A 196 -13.75 14.69 -10.57
N GLU A 197 -13.31 15.46 -9.57
CA GLU A 197 -14.19 16.18 -8.64
C GLU A 197 -15.01 17.23 -9.38
N ALA A 198 -14.34 18.07 -10.17
CA ALA A 198 -14.98 19.13 -10.94
C ALA A 198 -16.00 18.59 -11.97
N LEU A 199 -15.76 17.37 -12.48
CA LEU A 199 -16.67 16.68 -13.39
C LEU A 199 -17.77 15.87 -12.67
N GLY A 200 -17.79 15.85 -11.33
CA GLY A 200 -18.72 15.07 -10.53
C GLY A 200 -18.55 13.55 -10.67
N ARG A 201 -17.34 13.09 -11.06
CA ARG A 201 -17.02 11.67 -11.37
C ARG A 201 -16.10 11.01 -10.35
N ILE A 202 -15.92 11.58 -9.15
CA ILE A 202 -15.13 10.93 -8.09
C ILE A 202 -15.83 9.67 -7.57
N ASN A 203 -17.14 9.72 -7.39
CA ASN A 203 -17.90 8.63 -6.79
C ASN A 203 -18.64 7.79 -7.85
N ASN A 204 -18.97 6.55 -7.48
CA ASN A 204 -19.84 5.64 -8.24
C ASN A 204 -19.38 5.33 -9.68
N GLN A 205 -18.07 5.33 -9.94
CA GLN A 205 -17.53 4.86 -11.22
C GLN A 205 -17.42 3.34 -11.23
N THR A 206 -17.59 2.73 -12.40
CA THR A 206 -17.35 1.29 -12.53
C THR A 206 -15.86 0.97 -12.39
N ALA A 207 -15.53 -0.24 -11.95
CA ALA A 207 -14.13 -0.69 -11.84
C ALA A 207 -13.38 -0.56 -13.17
N GLU A 208 -14.05 -0.79 -14.30
CA GLU A 208 -13.50 -0.64 -15.64
C GLU A 208 -13.12 0.82 -15.95
N GLN A 209 -13.99 1.77 -15.61
CA GLN A 209 -13.73 3.20 -15.81
C GLN A 209 -12.58 3.68 -14.93
N ALA A 210 -12.54 3.25 -13.67
CA ALA A 210 -11.44 3.56 -12.76
C ALA A 210 -10.11 2.99 -13.27
N LEU A 211 -10.11 1.75 -13.76
CA LEU A 211 -8.93 1.12 -14.34
C LEU A 211 -8.45 1.85 -15.59
N LEU A 212 -9.36 2.21 -16.50
CA LEU A 212 -9.02 2.94 -17.73
C LEU A 212 -8.46 4.32 -17.41
N ALA A 213 -9.05 5.05 -16.46
CA ALA A 213 -8.54 6.34 -16.01
C ALA A 213 -7.15 6.21 -15.38
N ALA A 214 -6.93 5.19 -14.54
CA ALA A 214 -5.63 4.92 -13.93
C ALA A 214 -4.56 4.57 -14.98
N LEU A 215 -4.89 3.73 -15.96
CA LEU A 215 -3.98 3.38 -17.06
C LEU A 215 -3.64 4.60 -17.91
N LEU A 216 -4.64 5.39 -18.28
CA LEU A 216 -4.44 6.63 -19.03
C LEU A 216 -3.53 7.59 -18.26
N PHE A 217 -3.79 7.78 -16.97
CA PHE A 217 -2.97 8.62 -16.10
C PHE A 217 -1.52 8.10 -16.03
N CYS A 218 -1.31 6.80 -15.83
CA CYS A 218 0.02 6.19 -15.81
C CYS A 218 0.77 6.37 -17.13
N VAL A 219 0.11 6.18 -18.28
CA VAL A 219 0.72 6.38 -19.60
C VAL A 219 1.10 7.85 -19.80
N LEU A 220 0.15 8.78 -19.56
CA LEU A 220 0.38 10.21 -19.73
C LEU A 220 1.50 10.73 -18.83
N THR A 221 1.48 10.38 -17.54
CA THR A 221 2.53 10.79 -16.60
C THR A 221 3.88 10.19 -16.96
N THR A 222 3.94 8.94 -17.43
CA THR A 222 5.19 8.34 -17.89
C THR A 222 5.76 9.07 -19.11
N LEU A 223 4.91 9.39 -20.10
CA LEU A 223 5.32 10.13 -21.30
C LEU A 223 5.78 11.55 -20.95
N LEU A 224 5.03 12.26 -20.12
CA LEU A 224 5.39 13.61 -19.68
C LEU A 224 6.67 13.61 -18.84
N ALA A 225 6.86 12.62 -17.96
CA ALA A 225 8.07 12.47 -17.17
C ALA A 225 9.30 12.23 -18.07
N PHE A 226 9.13 11.40 -19.10
CA PHE A 226 10.16 11.14 -20.09
C PHE A 226 10.54 12.40 -20.86
N LEU A 227 9.55 13.13 -21.40
CA LEU A 227 9.76 14.39 -22.11
C LEU A 227 10.41 15.46 -21.22
N TRP A 228 9.97 15.57 -19.96
CA TRP A 228 10.56 16.48 -19.00
C TRP A 228 12.03 16.15 -18.73
N ASN A 229 12.35 14.85 -18.60
CA ASN A 229 13.69 14.38 -18.34
C ASN A 229 14.68 14.62 -19.49
N LEU A 230 14.20 14.92 -20.71
CA LEU A 230 15.05 15.37 -21.81
C LEU A 230 15.68 16.75 -21.55
N LYS A 231 15.01 17.62 -20.77
CA LYS A 231 15.49 18.97 -20.45
C LYS A 231 15.94 19.12 -18.99
N PHE A 232 15.30 18.44 -18.06
CA PHE A 232 15.48 18.65 -16.61
C PHE A 232 15.76 17.33 -15.88
N LYS A 233 16.84 17.29 -15.08
CA LYS A 233 17.28 16.08 -14.36
C LYS A 233 16.38 15.65 -13.20
N ARG A 234 15.42 16.49 -12.80
CA ARG A 234 14.50 16.31 -11.67
C ARG A 234 13.13 16.85 -12.03
N GLY A 235 12.09 16.32 -11.40
CA GLY A 235 10.77 16.91 -11.48
C GLY A 235 10.72 18.27 -10.78
N PRO A 236 9.73 19.12 -11.12
CA PRO A 236 9.58 20.45 -10.55
C PRO A 236 9.57 20.46 -9.02
N LEU A 237 8.78 19.58 -8.39
CA LEU A 237 8.65 19.56 -6.94
C LEU A 237 9.86 18.93 -6.25
N GLU A 238 10.49 17.93 -6.87
CA GLU A 238 11.75 17.37 -6.37
C GLU A 238 12.89 18.41 -6.43
N ALA A 239 12.92 19.25 -7.47
CA ALA A 239 13.89 20.33 -7.58
C ALA A 239 13.66 21.41 -6.51
N LEU A 240 12.40 21.77 -6.26
CA LEU A 240 12.03 22.70 -5.21
C LEU A 240 12.37 22.16 -3.81
N MET A 241 11.99 20.92 -3.51
CA MET A 241 12.29 20.25 -2.25
C MET A 241 13.80 20.29 -2.00
N ARG A 242 14.61 19.88 -2.98
CA ARG A 242 16.06 19.93 -2.84
C ARG A 242 16.58 21.35 -2.57
N LYS A 243 16.05 22.37 -3.24
CA LYS A 243 16.47 23.75 -3.01
C LYS A 243 16.21 24.22 -1.57
N ILE A 244 15.15 23.72 -0.94
CA ILE A 244 14.76 24.10 0.43
C ILE A 244 15.52 23.26 1.47
N THR A 245 15.80 21.99 1.19
CA THR A 245 16.38 21.05 2.17
C THR A 245 17.88 20.76 1.99
N GLY A 246 18.51 21.15 0.87
CA GLY A 246 19.92 20.89 0.51
C GLY A 246 20.13 19.79 -0.53
#